data_AF-A0A1J0P920-F1
#
_entry.id   AF-A0A1J0P920-F1
#
_cell.length_a   1.000
_cell.length_b   1.000
_cell.length_c   1.000
_cell.angle_alpha   90.00
_cell.angle_beta   90.00
_cell.angle_gamma   90.00
#
_symmetry.space_group_name_H-M   'P 1'
#
loop_
_entity.id
_entity.type
_entity.pdbx_description
1 polymer ?
#
loop_
_entity_poly.entity_id
_entity_poly.type
_entity_poly.pdbx_seq_one_letter_code
_entity_poly.pdbx_strand_id
1 'polypeptide(L)' 'MVQVREFPDPSLPIHGQAASRQGRRWMVRYRGFVLMPQPDLSWLVRPERSPMGVLPFRTPPNSLDDVKALVDWRLNQAA' A
#
# COMPACT_ATOMS: atom_id res chain seq x y z
N MET A 1 -12.75 30.97 45.15
CA MET A 1 -13.06 29.53 45.02
C MET A 1 -12.16 29.00 43.91
N VAL A 2 -11.14 28.24 44.29
CA VAL A 2 -10.08 27.74 43.41
C VAL A 2 -10.57 26.46 42.73
N GLN A 3 -10.45 26.37 41.41
CA GLN A 3 -10.57 25.12 40.69
C GLN A 3 -9.23 24.83 40.01
N VAL A 4 -8.34 24.15 40.74
CA VAL A 4 -7.15 23.52 40.18
C VAL A 4 -7.64 22.38 39.29
N ARG A 5 -7.48 22.52 37.97
CA ARG A 5 -7.66 21.42 37.02
C ARG A 5 -6.31 20.74 36.90
N GLU A 6 -6.21 19.53 37.44
CA GLU A 6 -5.05 18.66 37.25
C GLU A 6 -4.86 18.40 35.74
N PHE A 7 -3.72 18.82 35.22
CA PHE A 7 -3.30 18.53 33.85
C PHE A 7 -2.70 17.12 33.83
N PRO A 8 -3.15 16.21 32.95
CA PRO A 8 -2.53 14.89 32.84
C PRO A 8 -1.09 15.00 32.35
N ASP A 9 -0.20 14.25 33.00
CA ASP A 9 1.25 14.21 32.78
C ASP A 9 1.61 13.88 31.31
N PRO A 10 2.54 14.62 30.67
CA PRO A 10 2.88 14.43 29.26
C PRO A 10 3.86 13.26 28.98
N SER A 11 4.23 12.45 29.96
CA SER A 11 5.36 11.50 29.84
C SER A 11 4.98 10.08 29.41
N LEU A 12 3.74 9.82 29.02
CA LEU A 12 3.36 8.51 28.46
C LEU A 12 3.60 8.48 26.94
N PRO A 13 4.47 7.59 26.41
CA PRO A 13 4.49 7.34 24.99
C PRO A 13 3.18 6.67 24.60
N ILE A 14 2.35 7.41 23.84
CA ILE A 14 1.22 6.86 23.10
C ILE A 14 1.78 5.83 22.11
N HIS A 15 1.88 4.57 22.52
CA HIS A 15 2.20 3.44 21.65
C HIS A 15 0.98 3.08 20.78
N GLY A 16 0.61 4.04 19.93
CA GLY A 16 -0.43 3.91 18.90
C GLY A 16 -0.02 4.55 17.58
N GLN A 17 1.26 4.90 17.40
CA GLN A 17 1.76 5.49 16.16
C GLN A 17 2.97 4.73 15.62
N ALA A 18 2.72 3.60 14.94
CA ALA A 18 3.75 2.88 14.18
C ALA A 18 3.33 2.50 12.75
N ALA A 19 2.27 3.08 12.17
CA ALA A 19 1.83 2.68 10.82
C ALA A 19 1.31 3.80 9.90
N SER A 20 1.61 5.07 10.18
CA SER A 20 1.01 6.15 9.39
C SER A 20 1.86 7.42 9.31
N ARG A 21 3.16 7.28 9.06
CA ARG A 21 3.95 8.38 8.51
C ARG A 21 4.72 7.92 7.28
N GLN A 22 4.27 8.44 6.14
CA GLN A 22 5.03 8.66 4.91
C GLN A 22 5.43 7.43 4.08
N GLY A 23 4.62 7.21 3.07
CA GLY A 23 5.02 6.60 1.81
C GLY A 23 3.94 6.93 0.81
N ARG A 24 3.92 8.18 0.33
CA ARG A 24 3.15 8.71 -0.81
C ARG A 24 2.30 7.63 -1.50
N ARG A 25 1.03 7.51 -1.12
CA ARG A 25 0.12 6.42 -1.53
C ARG A 25 -0.40 6.70 -2.95
N TRP A 26 0.49 6.85 -3.93
CA TRP A 26 0.12 6.97 -5.34
C TRP A 26 -0.13 5.56 -5.88
N MET A 27 -1.38 5.33 -6.28
CA MET A 27 -1.82 4.09 -6.91
C MET A 27 -1.64 4.27 -8.42
N VAL A 28 -0.93 3.33 -9.07
CA VAL A 28 -0.79 3.35 -10.54
C VAL A 28 -1.83 2.44 -11.13
N ARG A 29 -2.60 2.94 -12.09
CA ARG A 29 -3.55 2.12 -12.87
C ARG A 29 -2.86 1.68 -14.15
N TYR A 30 -2.88 0.39 -14.44
CA TYR A 30 -2.22 -0.18 -15.60
C TYR A 30 -2.94 -1.44 -16.10
N ARG A 31 -3.41 -1.44 -17.37
CA ARG A 31 -4.13 -2.55 -18.01
C ARG A 31 -5.22 -3.21 -17.14
N GLY A 32 -5.96 -2.42 -16.37
CA GLY A 32 -7.02 -2.91 -15.48
C GLY A 32 -6.53 -3.44 -14.13
N PHE A 33 -5.27 -3.20 -13.77
CA PHE A 33 -4.71 -3.45 -12.45
C PHE A 33 -4.36 -2.14 -11.74
N VAL A 34 -4.48 -2.18 -10.42
CA VAL A 34 -3.93 -1.20 -9.50
C VAL A 34 -2.61 -1.74 -8.95
N LEU A 35 -1.55 -0.97 -9.16
CA LEU A 35 -0.23 -1.20 -8.58
C LEU A 35 -0.12 -0.29 -7.35
N MET A 36 0.04 -0.90 -6.18
CA MET A 36 0.12 -0.24 -4.90
C MET A 36 1.52 -0.45 -4.31
N PRO A 37 2.34 0.61 -4.16
CA PRO A 37 3.60 0.49 -3.46
C PRO A 37 3.36 0.22 -1.97
N GLN A 38 4.11 -0.73 -1.42
CA GLN A 38 4.02 -1.17 -0.02
C GLN A 38 5.15 -0.53 0.81
N PRO A 39 5.02 -0.46 2.14
CA PRO A 39 6.07 0.09 3.01
C PRO A 39 7.39 -0.70 2.95
N ASP A 40 7.31 -1.98 2.59
CA ASP A 40 8.46 -2.89 2.41
C ASP A 40 9.08 -2.76 0.99
N LEU A 41 8.82 -1.66 0.28
CA LEU A 41 9.25 -1.41 -1.10
C LEU A 41 8.69 -2.38 -2.16
N SER A 42 7.97 -3.43 -1.75
CA SER A 42 7.23 -4.34 -2.63
C SER A 42 6.03 -3.68 -3.30
N TRP A 43 5.50 -4.32 -4.35
CA TRP A 43 4.27 -3.89 -5.00
C TRP A 43 3.15 -4.88 -4.79
N LEU A 44 1.98 -4.37 -4.42
CA LEU A 44 0.74 -5.13 -4.42
C LEU A 44 -0.01 -4.84 -5.72
N VAL A 45 -0.17 -5.86 -6.57
CA VAL A 45 -0.86 -5.77 -7.85
C VAL A 45 -2.24 -6.40 -7.69
N ARG A 46 -3.29 -5.60 -7.86
CA ARG A 46 -4.68 -6.06 -7.74
C ARG A 46 -5.49 -5.72 -8.98
N PRO A 47 -6.32 -6.63 -9.50
CA PRO A 47 -7.25 -6.28 -10.56
C PRO A 47 -8.26 -5.24 -10.06
N GLU A 48 -8.64 -4.32 -10.94
CA GLU A 48 -9.61 -3.25 -10.67
C GLU A 48 -11.05 -3.74 -10.69
N ARG A 49 -11.33 -4.77 -11.49
CA ARG A 49 -12.65 -5.40 -11.61
C ARG A 49 -12.51 -6.92 -11.56
N SER A 50 -13.34 -7.58 -10.76
CA SER A 50 -13.65 -9.01 -10.94
C SER A 50 -14.71 -9.13 -12.05
N PRO A 51 -14.63 -10.07 -13.01
CA PRO A 51 -13.81 -11.28 -13.08
C PRO A 51 -12.55 -11.10 -13.95
N MET A 52 -11.37 -11.49 -13.46
CA MET A 52 -10.15 -11.59 -14.26
C MET A 52 -9.44 -12.91 -13.98
N GLY A 53 -8.86 -13.53 -15.01
CA GLY A 53 -8.11 -14.79 -14.92
C GLY A 53 -6.78 -14.69 -14.15
N VAL A 54 -6.44 -13.51 -13.64
CA VAL A 54 -5.20 -13.26 -12.89
C VAL A 54 -5.55 -12.77 -11.49
N LEU A 55 -5.27 -13.62 -10.50
CA LEU A 55 -5.43 -13.31 -9.09
C LEU A 55 -4.47 -12.18 -8.65
N PRO A 56 -4.83 -11.42 -7.61
CA PRO A 56 -3.94 -10.43 -7.01
C PRO A 56 -2.63 -11.08 -6.55
N PHE A 57 -1.51 -10.39 -6.77
CA PHE A 57 -0.18 -10.89 -6.44
C PHE A 57 0.73 -9.79 -5.92
N ARG A 58 1.81 -10.20 -5.25
CA ARG A 58 2.87 -9.30 -4.81
C ARG A 58 4.10 -9.48 -5.67
N THR A 59 4.80 -8.37 -5.90
CA THR A 59 6.13 -8.37 -6.51
C THR A 59 7.13 -7.89 -5.45
N PRO A 60 8.38 -8.40 -5.48
CA PRO A 60 9.48 -7.85 -4.69
C PRO A 60 9.75 -6.37 -5.03
N PRO A 61 10.66 -5.70 -4.29
CA PRO A 61 11.07 -4.33 -4.58
C PRO A 61 11.66 -4.20 -5.99
N ASN A 62 10.80 -3.85 -6.93
CA ASN A 62 11.11 -3.68 -8.35
C ASN A 62 10.74 -2.26 -8.80
N SER A 63 11.34 -1.83 -9.91
CA SER A 63 10.95 -0.59 -10.56
C SER A 63 9.50 -0.70 -11.09
N LEU A 64 8.80 0.42 -11.19
CA LEU A 64 7.43 0.46 -11.72
C LEU A 64 7.32 -0.16 -13.13
N ASP A 65 8.35 0.04 -13.96
CA ASP A 65 8.43 -0.53 -15.31
C ASP A 65 8.44 -2.06 -15.30
N ASP A 66 9.23 -2.65 -14.41
CA ASP A 66 9.31 -4.09 -14.24
C ASP A 66 7.98 -4.68 -13.73
N VAL A 67 7.31 -3.99 -12.81
CA VAL A 67 5.96 -4.37 -12.36
C VAL A 67 4.96 -4.35 -13.52
N LYS A 68 5.05 -3.37 -14.43
CA LYS A 68 4.20 -3.31 -15.63
C LYS A 68 4.50 -4.46 -16.60
N ALA A 69 5.78 -4.78 -16.82
CA ALA A 69 6.19 -5.90 -17.65
C ALA A 69 5.70 -7.24 -17.09
N LEU A 70 5.74 -7.41 -15.76
CA LEU A 70 5.22 -8.60 -15.10
C LEU A 70 3.69 -8.72 -15.23
N VAL A 71 2.97 -7.61 -15.15
CA VAL A 71 1.52 -7.58 -15.43
C VAL A 71 1.24 -7.99 -16.88
N ASP A 72 2.00 -7.47 -17.83
CA ASP A 72 1.85 -7.81 -19.24
C ASP A 72 2.08 -9.31 -19.50
N TRP A 73 3.16 -9.86 -18.96
CA TRP A 73 3.45 -11.29 -19.03
C TRP A 73 2.31 -12.13 -18.45
N ARG A 74 1.79 -11.79 -17.26
CA ARG A 74 0.67 -12.53 -16.65
C ARG A 74 -0.61 -12.43 -17.45
N LEU A 75 -0.89 -11.27 -18.03
CA LEU A 75 -2.05 -11.09 -18.91
C LEU A 75 -1.92 -11.95 -20.17
N ASN A 76 -0.72 -12.04 -20.75
CA ASN A 76 -0.46 -12.91 -21.89
C ASN A 76 -0.57 -14.40 -21.55
N GLN A 77 -0.23 -14.83 -20.33
CA GLN A 77 -0.41 -16.21 -19.88
C GLN A 77 -1.88 -16.58 -19.60
N ALA A 78 -2.74 -15.61 -19.35
CA ALA A 78 -4.15 -15.80 -19.02
C ALA A 78 -5.10 -15.62 -20.23
N ALA A 79 -4.56 -15.28 -21.41
CA ALA A 79 -5.26 -15.12 -22.67
C ALA A 79 -5.23 -16.42 -23.49
#